data_AF-A0A3S0I688-F1
#
_entry.id   AF-A0A3S0I688-F1
#
_cell.length_a   1.000
_cell.length_b   1.000
_cell.length_c   1.000
_cell.angle_alpha   90.00
_cell.angle_beta   90.00
_cell.angle_gamma   90.00
#
_symmetry.space_group_name_H-M   'P 1'
#
loop_
_entity.id
_entity.type
_entity.pdbx_description
1 polymer ?
#
loop_
_entity_poly.entity_id
_entity_poly.type
_entity_poly.pdbx_seq_one_letter_code
_entity_poly.pdbx_strand_id
1 'polypeptide(L)'
;MSSEAKVVQRKLVAPGAEKVIFVTGMSGTGKTTVLERLRQLGFETVDTDEEGWGEEVWFPDEGRTGWVWKEKRIAYLLAQPRQTPLFLSGTVSNQGKFYPQFDHVVLLSAPTEVMLERVRERTNNSYGKTADQQAEILEYTRTVEPLLRRGADLEIDTAHASASEVAEQLIQLAQTP
;
A
#
# COMPACT_ATOMS: atom_id res chain seq x y z
N MET A 1 45.38 -19.06 -3.18
CA MET A 1 44.22 -19.74 -3.82
C MET A 1 43.05 -19.58 -2.87
N SER A 2 42.37 -18.43 -2.97
CA SER A 2 41.06 -18.26 -3.64
C SER A 2 39.92 -18.59 -2.66
N SER A 3 39.30 -17.57 -2.08
CA SER A 3 37.93 -17.08 -2.40
C SER A 3 36.91 -17.81 -1.52
N GLU A 4 35.95 -17.19 -0.82
CA GLU A 4 35.06 -16.15 -1.32
C GLU A 4 34.40 -15.36 -0.17
N ALA A 5 34.24 -14.08 -0.45
CA ALA A 5 33.65 -12.99 0.34
C ALA A 5 32.38 -13.30 1.16
N LYS A 6 32.48 -13.18 2.50
CA LYS A 6 31.38 -12.67 3.33
C LYS A 6 31.40 -11.15 3.26
N VAL A 7 30.69 -10.58 2.30
CA VAL A 7 30.38 -9.15 2.28
C VAL A 7 28.86 -9.02 2.34
N VAL A 8 28.32 -9.05 3.56
CA VAL A 8 27.04 -8.39 3.84
C VAL A 8 27.41 -7.00 4.31
N GLN A 9 27.67 -6.10 3.35
CA GLN A 9 27.73 -4.67 3.64
C GLN A 9 26.32 -4.22 4.02
N ARG A 10 26.03 -4.16 5.33
CA ARG A 10 24.94 -3.33 5.85
C ARG A 10 25.27 -1.89 5.49
N LYS A 11 24.54 -1.31 4.54
CA LYS A 11 24.59 0.12 4.23
C LYS A 11 24.32 0.92 5.52
N LEU A 12 25.24 1.79 5.87
CA LEU A 12 25.05 2.86 6.85
C LEU A 12 23.93 3.78 6.34
N VAL A 13 22.85 3.90 7.11
CA VAL A 13 21.79 4.89 6.85
C VAL A 13 22.16 6.17 7.58
N ALA A 14 22.16 7.30 6.86
CA ALA A 14 22.44 8.64 7.38
C ALA A 14 21.22 9.19 8.16
N PRO A 15 21.39 10.11 9.11
CA PRO A 15 20.32 10.51 10.01
C PRO A 15 19.34 11.50 9.36
N GLY A 16 18.10 11.06 9.21
CA GLY A 16 16.88 11.84 8.98
C GLY A 16 15.71 11.02 9.54
N ALA A 17 14.59 11.66 9.91
CA ALA A 17 13.39 10.89 10.23
C ALA A 17 13.01 10.09 8.98
N GLU A 18 13.02 8.77 9.08
CA GLU A 18 12.87 7.92 7.90
C GLU A 18 11.49 8.09 7.27
N LYS A 19 11.46 8.18 5.94
CA LYS A 19 10.27 8.53 5.17
C LYS A 19 9.14 7.53 5.38
N VAL A 20 7.91 8.03 5.31
CA VAL A 20 6.70 7.21 5.25
C VAL A 20 6.08 7.31 3.87
N ILE A 21 6.05 6.17 3.17
CA ILE A 21 5.43 6.03 1.86
C ILE A 21 4.10 5.31 2.03
N PHE A 22 3.01 5.96 1.64
CA PHE A 22 1.68 5.35 1.63
C PHE A 22 1.37 4.77 0.25
N VAL A 23 0.96 3.51 0.20
CA VAL A 23 0.62 2.76 -1.00
C VAL A 23 -0.89 2.47 -0.97
N THR A 24 -1.63 3.05 -1.92
CA THR A 24 -3.07 2.87 -2.06
C THR A 24 -3.42 2.30 -3.42
N GLY A 25 -4.66 1.86 -3.62
CA GLY A 25 -5.12 1.31 -4.89
C GLY A 25 -6.15 0.22 -4.72
N MET A 26 -6.87 -0.09 -5.78
CA MET A 26 -7.99 -1.02 -5.71
C MET A 26 -7.58 -2.48 -5.44
N SER A 27 -8.53 -3.34 -5.07
CA SER A 27 -8.24 -4.77 -4.87
C SER A 27 -7.78 -5.40 -6.18
N GLY A 28 -6.61 -6.03 -6.18
CA GLY A 28 -6.00 -6.64 -7.38
C GLY A 28 -4.85 -5.85 -8.01
N THR A 29 -4.54 -4.65 -7.50
CA THR A 29 -3.40 -3.83 -7.99
C THR A 29 -2.04 -4.26 -7.43
N GLY A 30 -1.99 -5.26 -6.55
CA GLY A 30 -0.72 -5.85 -6.08
C GLY A 30 -0.12 -5.27 -4.80
N LYS A 31 -0.85 -4.40 -4.07
CA LYS A 31 -0.38 -3.77 -2.81
C LYS A 31 0.27 -4.76 -1.83
N THR A 32 -0.45 -5.81 -1.44
CA THR A 32 0.03 -6.82 -0.47
C THR A 32 1.30 -7.52 -0.97
N THR A 33 1.36 -7.89 -2.25
CA THR A 33 2.54 -8.56 -2.84
C THR A 33 3.78 -7.65 -2.85
N VAL A 34 3.59 -6.36 -3.15
CA VAL A 34 4.68 -5.37 -3.11
C VAL A 34 5.14 -5.15 -1.66
N LEU A 35 4.23 -5.07 -0.70
CA LEU A 35 4.58 -4.96 0.72
C LEU A 35 5.34 -6.19 1.23
N GLU A 36 4.92 -7.40 0.85
CA GLU A 36 5.65 -8.63 1.17
C GLU A 36 7.08 -8.58 0.61
N ARG A 37 7.25 -8.09 -0.63
CA ARG A 37 8.56 -7.93 -1.24
C ARG A 37 9.44 -6.91 -0.49
N LEU A 38 8.88 -5.76 -0.13
CA LEU A 38 9.58 -4.73 0.67
C LEU A 38 10.00 -5.29 2.04
N ARG A 39 9.14 -6.08 2.68
CA ARG A 39 9.44 -6.76 3.95
C ARG A 39 10.60 -7.74 3.81
N GLN A 40 10.63 -8.54 2.74
CA GLN A 40 11.74 -9.45 2.45
C GLN A 40 13.07 -8.72 2.22
N LEU A 41 13.02 -7.49 1.73
CA LEU A 41 14.19 -6.62 1.54
C LEU A 41 14.62 -5.89 2.82
N GLY A 42 13.90 -6.07 3.93
CA GLY A 42 14.27 -5.56 5.26
C GLY A 42 13.65 -4.21 5.62
N PHE A 43 12.66 -3.72 4.86
CA PHE A 43 11.95 -2.48 5.17
C PHE A 43 10.78 -2.70 6.14
N GLU A 44 10.45 -1.65 6.91
CA GLU A 44 9.25 -1.64 7.75
C GLU A 44 8.01 -1.56 6.85
N THR A 45 7.05 -2.44 7.06
CA THR A 45 5.83 -2.53 6.25
C THR A 45 4.62 -2.76 7.15
N VAL A 46 3.55 -2.03 6.89
CA VAL A 46 2.27 -2.19 7.59
C VAL A 46 1.16 -2.27 6.55
N ASP A 47 0.42 -3.38 6.55
CA ASP A 47 -0.81 -3.51 5.76
C ASP A 47 -2.01 -3.22 6.68
N THR A 48 -2.72 -2.13 6.40
CA THR A 48 -3.84 -1.68 7.24
C THR A 48 -5.16 -2.37 6.91
N ASP A 49 -5.16 -3.23 5.89
CA ASP A 49 -6.25 -4.17 5.64
C ASP A 49 -6.23 -5.34 6.66
N GLU A 50 -5.13 -5.52 7.41
CA GLU A 50 -5.04 -6.46 8.54
C GLU A 50 -5.85 -5.99 9.76
N GLU A 51 -6.20 -6.94 10.63
CA GLU A 51 -7.00 -6.67 11.83
C GLU A 51 -6.36 -5.64 12.76
N GLY A 52 -7.21 -4.82 13.38
CA GLY A 52 -6.80 -3.88 14.42
C GLY A 52 -6.42 -2.47 13.92
N TRP A 53 -6.27 -2.26 12.61
CA TRP A 53 -6.00 -0.94 12.02
C TRP A 53 -7.25 -0.12 11.74
N GLY A 54 -8.36 -0.79 11.44
CA GLY A 54 -9.63 -0.13 11.17
C GLY A 54 -10.75 -0.48 12.14
N GLU A 55 -11.85 0.24 11.97
CA GLU A 55 -13.12 0.06 12.65
C GLU A 55 -14.27 0.37 11.69
N GLU A 56 -15.41 -0.24 11.99
CA GLU A 56 -16.64 -0.01 11.26
C GLU A 56 -17.36 1.23 11.85
N VAL A 57 -17.70 2.19 10.99
CA VAL A 57 -18.33 3.46 11.36
C VAL A 57 -19.58 3.70 10.52
N TRP A 58 -20.65 4.15 11.18
CA TRP A 58 -21.89 4.57 10.51
C TRP A 58 -21.73 5.96 9.88
N PHE A 59 -22.09 6.08 8.60
CA PHE A 59 -22.13 7.32 7.84
C PHE A 59 -23.59 7.74 7.61
N PRO A 60 -24.16 8.64 8.44
CA PRO A 60 -25.57 9.03 8.35
C PRO A 60 -25.95 9.60 6.98
N ASP A 61 -25.06 10.42 6.41
CA ASP A 61 -25.31 11.10 5.13
C ASP A 61 -25.30 10.14 3.94
N GLU A 62 -24.66 8.98 4.08
CA GLU A 62 -24.61 7.93 3.06
C GLU A 62 -25.59 6.78 3.36
N GLY A 63 -26.24 6.80 4.54
CA GLY A 63 -27.17 5.75 4.97
C GLY A 63 -26.53 4.36 5.05
N ARG A 64 -25.22 4.27 5.28
CA ARG A 64 -24.46 3.01 5.29
C ARG A 64 -23.36 2.99 6.33
N THR A 65 -22.89 1.80 6.66
CA THR A 65 -21.67 1.60 7.44
C THR A 65 -20.48 1.42 6.52
N GLY A 66 -19.31 1.89 6.95
CA GLY A 66 -18.06 1.73 6.19
C GLY A 66 -16.87 1.51 7.10
N TRP A 67 -15.87 0.81 6.58
CA TRP A 67 -14.61 0.58 7.26
C TRP A 67 -13.69 1.81 7.12
N VAL A 68 -13.17 2.29 8.23
CA VAL A 68 -12.23 3.41 8.30
C VAL A 68 -11.02 3.03 9.14
N TRP A 69 -9.92 3.74 8.97
CA TRP A 69 -8.81 3.63 9.91
C TRP A 69 -9.16 4.18 11.28
N LYS A 70 -8.70 3.49 12.32
CA LYS A 70 -8.66 3.99 13.70
C LYS A 70 -7.65 5.13 13.79
N GLU A 71 -8.15 6.36 13.74
CA GLU A 71 -7.32 7.55 13.54
C GLU A 71 -6.19 7.69 14.57
N LYS A 72 -6.47 7.42 15.84
CA LYS A 72 -5.45 7.47 16.91
C LYS A 72 -4.33 6.47 16.70
N ARG A 73 -4.63 5.28 16.16
CA ARG A 73 -3.64 4.23 15.93
C ARG A 73 -2.75 4.56 14.74
N ILE A 74 -3.33 5.09 13.66
CA ILE A 74 -2.56 5.57 12.51
C ILE A 74 -1.69 6.76 12.91
N ALA A 75 -2.25 7.76 13.59
CA ALA A 75 -1.46 8.91 14.08
C ALA A 75 -0.31 8.47 14.99
N TYR A 76 -0.56 7.51 15.89
CA TYR A 76 0.50 6.95 16.74
C TYR A 76 1.59 6.26 15.91
N LEU A 77 1.21 5.44 14.92
CA LEU A 77 2.14 4.77 14.01
C LEU A 77 3.01 5.81 13.29
N LEU A 78 2.41 6.83 12.69
CA LEU A 78 3.11 7.82 11.88
C LEU A 78 4.02 8.73 12.72
N ALA A 79 3.71 8.95 13.99
CA ALA A 79 4.54 9.74 14.90
C ALA A 79 5.77 8.99 15.45
N GLN A 80 5.91 7.68 15.24
CA GLN A 80 7.04 6.93 15.79
C GLN A 80 8.37 7.34 15.12
N PRO A 81 9.45 7.54 15.90
CA PRO A 81 10.78 7.68 15.34
C PRO A 81 11.23 6.37 14.67
N ARG A 82 11.96 6.48 13.55
CA ARG A 82 12.33 5.33 12.72
C ARG A 82 13.78 5.39 12.25
N GLN A 83 14.30 4.20 11.94
CA GLN A 83 15.66 3.96 11.40
C GLN A 83 15.67 3.32 10.00
N THR A 84 14.49 3.00 9.47
CA THR A 84 14.29 2.58 8.09
C THR A 84 12.96 3.16 7.58
N PRO A 85 12.78 3.39 6.27
CA PRO A 85 11.51 3.87 5.74
C PRO A 85 10.36 2.92 6.06
N LEU A 86 9.19 3.49 6.30
CA LEU A 86 7.94 2.76 6.47
C LEU A 86 7.15 2.78 5.16
N PHE A 87 6.73 1.60 4.71
CA PHE A 87 5.73 1.45 3.65
C PHE A 87 4.40 1.02 4.24
N LEU A 88 3.42 1.93 4.23
CA LEU A 88 2.07 1.70 4.72
C LEU A 88 1.15 1.38 3.54
N SER A 89 0.34 0.33 3.61
CA SER A 89 -0.68 0.02 2.59
C SER A 89 -2.08 0.13 3.16
N GLY A 90 -3.03 0.58 2.35
CA GLY A 90 -4.45 0.56 2.67
C GLY A 90 -5.31 1.26 1.63
N THR A 91 -6.61 1.04 1.69
CA THR A 91 -7.59 1.77 0.87
C THR A 91 -8.88 1.97 1.66
N VAL A 92 -9.00 3.10 2.36
CA VAL A 92 -10.15 3.43 3.22
C VAL A 92 -10.60 4.88 3.01
N SER A 93 -11.86 5.17 3.34
CA SER A 93 -12.47 6.48 3.03
C SER A 93 -11.85 7.66 3.79
N ASN A 94 -11.29 7.44 4.99
CA ASN A 94 -10.68 8.51 5.78
C ASN A 94 -9.15 8.65 5.59
N GLN A 95 -8.52 7.90 4.68
CA GLN A 95 -7.07 7.93 4.49
C GLN A 95 -6.55 9.33 4.11
N GLY A 96 -7.36 10.11 3.38
CA GLY A 96 -7.03 11.48 2.97
C GLY A 96 -6.71 12.44 4.12
N LYS A 97 -7.19 12.14 5.34
CA LYS A 97 -6.87 12.92 6.54
C LYS A 97 -5.38 12.86 6.93
N PHE A 98 -4.69 11.81 6.48
CA PHE A 98 -3.29 11.53 6.84
C PHE A 98 -2.31 11.90 5.72
N TYR A 99 -2.77 12.30 4.54
CA TYR A 99 -1.89 12.63 3.41
C TYR A 99 -0.79 13.64 3.75
N PRO A 100 -1.04 14.70 4.54
CA PRO A 100 0.03 15.63 4.95
C PRO A 100 1.12 15.02 5.85
N GLN A 101 0.94 13.80 6.34
CA GLN A 101 1.89 13.09 7.21
C GLN A 101 2.69 12.03 6.44
N PHE A 102 2.36 11.78 5.18
CA PHE A 102 3.15 10.91 4.30
C PHE A 102 4.12 11.76 3.48
N ASP A 103 5.33 11.25 3.29
CA ASP A 103 6.29 11.86 2.36
C ASP A 103 5.81 11.69 0.92
N HIS A 104 5.18 10.55 0.62
CA HIS A 104 4.55 10.28 -0.67
C HIS A 104 3.29 9.40 -0.53
N VAL A 105 2.26 9.74 -1.29
CA VAL A 105 1.08 8.91 -1.56
C VAL A 105 1.20 8.32 -2.96
N VAL A 106 1.36 7.00 -3.04
CA VAL A 106 1.52 6.25 -4.29
C VAL A 106 0.27 5.44 -4.57
N LEU A 107 -0.34 5.68 -5.72
CA LEU A 107 -1.42 4.85 -6.26
C LEU A 107 -0.83 3.70 -7.08
N LEU A 108 -1.15 2.46 -6.74
CA LEU A 108 -0.98 1.32 -7.64
C LEU A 108 -2.25 1.14 -8.46
N SER A 109 -2.11 1.12 -9.78
CA SER A 109 -3.21 0.89 -10.73
C SER A 109 -2.92 -0.33 -11.62
N ALA A 110 -3.97 -0.85 -12.25
CA ALA A 110 -3.90 -1.86 -13.30
C ALA A 110 -5.23 -1.87 -14.07
N PRO A 111 -5.25 -2.34 -15.33
CA PRO A 111 -6.49 -2.64 -16.03
C PRO A 111 -7.37 -3.61 -15.23
N THR A 112 -8.68 -3.41 -15.30
CA THR A 112 -9.66 -4.21 -14.55
C THR A 112 -9.56 -5.71 -14.85
N GLU A 113 -9.22 -6.07 -16.08
CA GLU A 113 -9.06 -7.46 -16.51
C GLU A 113 -7.90 -8.12 -15.78
N VAL A 114 -6.76 -7.42 -15.67
CA VAL A 114 -5.57 -7.86 -14.94
C VAL A 114 -5.86 -7.97 -13.45
N MET A 115 -6.59 -6.99 -12.88
CA MET A 115 -6.99 -7.03 -11.47
C MET A 115 -7.86 -8.24 -11.17
N LEU A 116 -8.87 -8.52 -12.01
CA LEU A 116 -9.79 -9.64 -11.83
C LEU A 116 -9.08 -10.99 -12.00
N GLU A 117 -8.15 -11.12 -12.95
CA GLU A 117 -7.30 -12.30 -13.11
C GLU A 117 -6.50 -12.58 -11.82
N ARG A 118 -5.75 -11.59 -11.33
CA ARG A 118 -4.98 -11.70 -10.07
C ARG A 118 -5.86 -12.06 -8.88
N VAL A 119 -7.03 -11.43 -8.77
CA VAL A 119 -7.99 -11.70 -7.70
C VAL A 119 -8.55 -13.12 -7.78
N ARG A 120 -8.74 -13.69 -8.98
CA ARG A 120 -9.15 -15.09 -9.13
C ARG A 120 -8.06 -16.07 -8.74
N GLU A 121 -6.80 -15.76 -9.02
CA GLU A 121 -5.66 -16.66 -8.78
C GLU A 121 -5.07 -16.57 -7.38
N ARG A 122 -5.22 -15.44 -6.68
CA ARG A 122 -4.63 -15.26 -5.33
C ARG A 122 -5.13 -16.31 -4.33
N THR A 123 -4.25 -16.73 -3.44
CA THR A 123 -4.55 -17.76 -2.42
C THR A 123 -4.66 -17.18 -1.00
N ASN A 124 -4.26 -15.92 -0.81
CA ASN A 124 -4.15 -15.27 0.50
C ASN A 124 -5.38 -14.44 0.90
N ASN A 125 -6.38 -14.27 0.02
CA ASN A 125 -7.59 -13.50 0.30
C ASN A 125 -8.79 -14.04 -0.51
N SER A 126 -9.90 -14.31 0.20
CA SER A 126 -11.14 -14.90 -0.35
C SER A 126 -12.09 -13.90 -1.00
N TYR A 127 -11.85 -12.60 -0.89
CA TYR A 127 -12.66 -11.57 -1.55
C TYR A 127 -12.48 -11.60 -3.08
N GLY A 128 -13.48 -11.18 -3.85
CA GLY A 128 -13.43 -11.15 -5.32
C GLY A 128 -13.53 -12.52 -6.01
N LYS A 129 -13.85 -13.59 -5.27
CA LYS A 129 -14.01 -14.94 -5.83
C LYS A 129 -15.40 -15.18 -6.41
N THR A 130 -16.40 -14.41 -5.98
CA THR A 130 -17.77 -14.47 -6.53
C THR A 130 -18.00 -13.39 -7.59
N ALA A 131 -19.01 -13.57 -8.43
CA ALA A 131 -19.40 -12.58 -9.44
C ALA A 131 -19.78 -11.22 -8.80
N ASP A 132 -20.53 -11.25 -7.70
CA ASP A 132 -20.96 -10.03 -6.98
C ASP A 132 -19.76 -9.25 -6.43
N GLN A 133 -18.77 -9.94 -5.86
CA GLN A 133 -17.55 -9.29 -5.37
C GLN A 133 -16.68 -8.76 -6.53
N GLN A 134 -16.66 -9.44 -7.68
CA GLN A 134 -15.97 -8.92 -8.87
C GLN A 134 -16.67 -7.67 -9.42
N ALA A 135 -18.01 -7.67 -9.45
CA ALA A 135 -18.78 -6.48 -9.82
C ALA A 135 -18.53 -5.32 -8.86
N GLU A 136 -18.43 -5.59 -7.56
CA GLU A 136 -18.06 -4.59 -6.55
C GLU A 136 -16.65 -4.02 -6.78
N ILE A 137 -15.65 -4.87 -7.09
CA ILE A 137 -14.30 -4.42 -7.44
C ILE A 137 -14.36 -3.47 -8.64
N LEU A 138 -15.08 -3.83 -9.70
CA LEU A 138 -15.23 -2.98 -10.89
C LEU A 138 -15.91 -1.65 -10.56
N GLU A 139 -16.96 -1.67 -9.74
CA GLU A 139 -17.68 -0.47 -9.33
C GLU A 139 -16.81 0.45 -8.47
N TYR A 140 -16.06 -0.09 -7.51
CA TYR A 140 -15.13 0.72 -6.74
C TYR A 140 -13.96 1.23 -7.58
N THR A 141 -13.46 0.46 -8.55
CA THR A 141 -12.46 0.98 -9.49
C THR A 141 -13.03 2.18 -10.25
N ARG A 142 -14.28 2.10 -10.72
CA ARG A 142 -14.94 3.20 -11.44
C ARG A 142 -15.19 4.44 -10.57
N THR A 143 -15.52 4.25 -9.29
CA THR A 143 -16.00 5.33 -8.41
C THR A 143 -14.94 5.87 -7.44
N VAL A 144 -14.02 5.03 -6.98
CA VAL A 144 -13.03 5.33 -5.93
C VAL A 144 -11.65 5.61 -6.52
N GLU A 145 -11.19 4.85 -7.51
CA GLU A 145 -9.85 5.06 -8.09
C GLU A 145 -9.63 6.50 -8.60
N PRO A 146 -10.59 7.17 -9.28
CA PRO A 146 -10.42 8.57 -9.63
C PRO A 146 -10.25 9.51 -8.44
N LEU A 147 -10.80 9.15 -7.27
CA LEU A 147 -10.60 9.91 -6.02
C LEU A 147 -9.19 9.69 -5.48
N LEU A 148 -8.73 8.44 -5.47
CA LEU A 148 -7.38 8.07 -5.05
C LEU A 148 -6.33 8.79 -5.91
N ARG A 149 -6.52 8.76 -7.23
CA ARG A 149 -5.63 9.37 -8.22
C ARG A 149 -5.48 10.88 -8.03
N ARG A 150 -6.56 11.58 -7.63
CA ARG A 150 -6.50 13.03 -7.34
C ARG A 150 -5.67 13.37 -6.11
N GLY A 151 -5.52 12.44 -5.19
CA GLY A 151 -4.76 12.63 -3.96
C GLY A 151 -3.43 11.89 -3.92
N ALA A 152 -3.03 11.26 -5.02
CA ALA A 152 -1.75 10.60 -5.15
C ALA A 152 -0.71 11.57 -5.71
N ASP A 153 0.51 11.49 -5.19
CA ASP A 153 1.67 12.22 -5.73
C ASP A 153 2.24 11.51 -6.96
N LEU A 154 2.13 10.18 -6.97
CA LEU A 154 2.61 9.31 -8.04
C LEU A 154 1.62 8.17 -8.26
N GLU A 155 1.54 7.73 -9.51
CA GLU A 155 0.86 6.50 -9.88
C GLU A 155 1.85 5.54 -10.54
N ILE A 156 1.77 4.26 -10.15
CA ILE A 156 2.54 3.17 -10.74
C ILE A 156 1.55 2.19 -11.37
N ASP A 157 1.60 2.08 -12.70
CA ASP A 157 0.89 1.02 -13.42
C ASP A 157 1.60 -0.33 -13.18
N THR A 158 0.85 -1.26 -12.60
CA THR A 158 1.34 -2.59 -12.23
C THR A 158 1.04 -3.65 -13.28
N ALA A 159 0.37 -3.33 -14.40
CA ALA A 159 -0.04 -4.31 -15.41
C ALA A 159 1.15 -5.11 -15.97
N HIS A 160 2.29 -4.44 -16.13
CA HIS A 160 3.49 -5.00 -16.75
C HIS A 160 4.72 -4.94 -15.84
N ALA A 161 4.54 -4.60 -14.56
CA ALA A 161 5.62 -4.54 -13.58
C ALA A 161 5.50 -5.69 -12.56
N SER A 162 6.61 -6.34 -12.30
CA SER A 162 6.74 -7.31 -11.21
C SER A 162 6.71 -6.61 -9.86
N ALA A 163 6.37 -7.35 -8.80
CA ALA A 163 6.41 -6.81 -7.44
C ALA A 163 7.82 -6.33 -7.03
N SER A 164 8.88 -6.90 -7.60
CA SER A 164 10.25 -6.44 -7.39
C SER A 164 10.51 -5.09 -8.02
N GLU A 165 10.09 -4.88 -9.28
CA GLU A 165 10.26 -3.59 -9.96
C GLU A 165 9.46 -2.48 -9.27
N VAL A 166 8.23 -2.76 -8.83
CA VAL A 166 7.43 -1.79 -8.06
C VAL A 166 8.08 -1.51 -6.71
N ALA A 167 8.56 -2.53 -5.99
CA ALA A 167 9.26 -2.33 -4.72
C ALA A 167 10.53 -1.48 -4.89
N GLU A 168 11.31 -1.70 -5.96
CA GLU A 168 12.50 -0.90 -6.25
C GLU A 168 12.16 0.58 -6.50
N GLN A 169 11.08 0.87 -7.23
CA GLN A 169 10.61 2.25 -7.42
C GLN A 169 10.21 2.91 -6.09
N LEU A 170 9.49 2.19 -5.23
CA LEU A 170 9.10 2.68 -3.90
C LEU A 170 10.32 2.93 -3.00
N ILE A 171 11.33 2.07 -3.06
CA ILE A 171 12.60 2.24 -2.32
C ILE A 171 13.36 3.47 -2.80
N GLN A 172 13.44 3.68 -4.13
CA GLN A 172 14.09 4.87 -4.69
C GLN A 172 13.38 6.16 -4.24
N LEU A 173 12.04 6.14 -4.22
CA LEU A 173 11.23 7.25 -3.74
C LEU A 173 11.52 7.58 -2.27
N ALA A 174 11.61 6.54 -1.42
CA ALA A 174 11.95 6.68 0.00
C ALA A 174 13.39 7.16 0.26
N GLN A 175 14.29 7.06 -0.73
CA GLN A 175 15.70 7.46 -0.63
C GLN A 175 16.00 8.80 -1.30
N THR A 176 15.04 9.34 -2.06
CA THR A 176 15.19 10.67 -2.65
C THR A 176 15.24 11.71 -1.52
N PRO A 177 16.09 12.75 -1.59
CA PRO A 177 16.15 13.80 -0.57
C PRO A 177 14.82 14.52 -0.34
#